data_AF-A0A4Q3RKL7-F1
#
_entry.id   AF-A0A4Q3RKL7-F1
#
_cell.length_a   1.000
_cell.length_b   1.000
_cell.length_c   1.000
_cell.angle_alpha   90.00
_cell.angle_beta   90.00
_cell.angle_gamma   90.00
#
_symmetry.space_group_name_H-M   'P 1'
#
loop_
_entity.id
_entity.type
_entity.pdbx_description
1 polymer ?
#
loop_
_entity_poly.entity_id
_entity_poly.type
_entity_poly.pdbx_seq_one_letter_code
_entity_poly.pdbx_strand_id
1 'polypeptide(L)' 'WTGNVTFGGRQRNQLFITASEGVYVLDMNVKGAN' A
#
# COMPACT_ATOMS: atom_id res chain seq x y z
N TRP A 1 14.22 -11.17 3.70
CA TRP A 1 12.81 -11.11 3.29
C TRP A 1 12.13 -10.12 4.20
N THR A 2 11.93 -8.91 3.71
CA THR A 2 11.19 -7.87 4.40
C THR A 2 10.56 -7.02 3.30
N GLY A 3 9.23 -6.98 3.28
CA GLY A 3 8.47 -6.09 2.41
C GLY A 3 7.89 -4.97 3.25
N ASN A 4 7.80 -3.77 2.67
CA ASN A 4 7.16 -2.63 3.32
C ASN A 4 5.74 -2.51 2.81
N VAL A 5 4.85 -2.08 3.69
CA VAL A 5 3.44 -1.84 3.39
C VAL A 5 3.01 -0.52 3.99
N THR A 6 2.29 0.28 3.21
CA THR A 6 1.71 1.53 3.69
C THR A 6 0.45 1.89 2.91
N PHE A 7 -0.48 2.58 3.58
CA PHE A 7 -1.63 3.18 2.93
C PHE A 7 -1.26 4.57 2.37
N GLY A 8 -1.69 4.84 1.15
CA GLY A 8 -1.44 6.10 0.46
C GLY A 8 -2.50 6.40 -0.60
N GLY A 9 -2.11 7.18 -1.61
CA GLY A 9 -3.01 7.67 -2.64
C GLY A 9 -3.90 8.81 -2.16
N ARG A 10 -4.55 9.52 -3.09
CA ARG A 10 -5.31 10.76 -2.80
C ARG A 10 -6.38 10.58 -1.73
N GLN A 11 -7.00 9.40 -1.65
CA GLN A 11 -8.07 9.09 -0.70
C GLN A 11 -7.61 8.22 0.48
N ARG A 12 -6.30 7.95 0.60
CA ARG A 12 -5.70 7.04 1.59
C ARG A 12 -6.26 5.62 1.55
N ASN A 13 -6.76 5.18 0.40
CA ASN A 13 -7.37 3.86 0.19
C ASN A 13 -6.55 2.96 -0.75
N GLN A 14 -5.31 3.33 -1.08
CA GLN A 14 -4.42 2.48 -1.85
C GLN A 14 -3.37 1.86 -0.94
N LEU A 15 -3.18 0.54 -1.05
CA LEU A 15 -2.14 -0.19 -0.34
C LEU A 15 -0.92 -0.33 -1.25
N PHE A 16 0.19 0.25 -0.84
CA PHE A 16 1.47 0.14 -1.52
C PHE A 16 2.28 -0.97 -0.87
N ILE A 17 2.77 -1.91 -1.66
CA ILE A 17 3.57 -3.03 -1.21
C ILE A 17 4.86 -3.07 -2.03
N THR A 18 6.01 -3.01 -1.36
CA THR A 18 7.31 -3.27 -1.99
C THR A 18 7.77 -4.67 -1.60
N ALA A 19 7.91 -5.57 -2.57
CA ALA A 19 8.36 -6.93 -2.33
C ALA A 19 9.33 -7.37 -3.43
N SER A 20 10.51 -7.83 -3.02
CA SER A 20 11.61 -8.19 -3.92
C SER A 20 11.97 -7.00 -4.84
N GLU A 21 11.85 -7.13 -6.16
CA GLU A 21 12.16 -6.08 -7.15
C GLU A 21 10.90 -5.33 -7.63
N GLY A 22 9.74 -5.64 -7.05
CA GLY A 22 8.45 -5.14 -7.52
C GLY A 22 7.77 -4.17 -6.55
N VAL A 23 6.98 -3.26 -7.13
CA VAL A 23 6.02 -2.42 -6.42
C VAL A 23 4.62 -2.80 -6.88
N TYR A 24 3.75 -3.09 -5.91
CA TYR A 24 2.36 -3.45 -6.14
C TYR A 24 1.46 -2.42 -5.48
N VAL A 25 0.35 -2.11 -6.15
CA VAL A 25 -0.66 -1.17 -5.66
C VAL A 25 -2.02 -1.84 -5.74
N LEU A 26 -2.75 -1.83 -4.62
CA LEU A 26 -4.09 -2.39 -4.52
C LEU A 26 -5.07 -1.30 -4.06
N ASP A 27 -6.21 -1.18 -4.75
CA ASP A 27 -7.32 -0.37 -4.26
C ASP A 27 -8.07 -1.11 -3.15
N MET A 28 -8.25 -0.43 -2.02
CA MET A 28 -8.83 -1.01 -0.80
C MET A 28 -10.19 -0.38 -0.50
N ASN A 29 -11.09 -1.19 0.06
CA ASN A 29 -12.39 -0.72 0.57
C ASN A 29 -12.29 0.00 1.92
N VAL A 30 -11.09 0.07 2.50
CA VAL A 30 -10.79 0.72 3.78
C VAL A 30 -9.73 1.80 3.58
N LYS A 31 -9.62 2.73 4.54
CA LYS A 31 -8.62 3.81 4.52
C LYS A 31 -7.56 3.57 5.59
N GLY A 32 -6.33 3.98 5.30
CA GLY A 32 -5.26 4.03 6.28
C GLY A 32 -5.62 4.94 7.46
N ALA A 33 -5.37 4.45 8.67
CA ALA A 33 -5.54 5.23 9.88
C ALA A 33 -4.32 6.15 10.08
N ASN A 34 -4.56 7.38 10.53
CA ASN A 34 -3.52 8.26 11.07
C ASN A 34 -3.36 7.98 12.58
#